data_AF-A0A973JIA4-F1
#
_entry.id   AF-A0A973JIA4-F1
#
_cell.length_a   1.000
_cell.length_b   1.000
_cell.length_c   1.000
_cell.angle_alpha   90.00
_cell.angle_beta   90.00
_cell.angle_gamma   90.00
#
_symmetry.space_group_name_H-M   'P 1'
#
loop_
_entity.id
_entity.type
_entity.pdbx_description
1 polymer ?
#
loop_
_entity_poly.entity_id
_entity_poly.type
_entity_poly.pdbx_seq_one_letter_code
_entity_poly.pdbx_strand_id
1 'polypeptide(L)'
;MLRCFADSTGAGSGDLRGLIDRLDYLQWLGVDCLWLPPFYPSPLRDGGYDVSDYTAIASQYGTLSDFAELIDAAHQRGMRLVIDLVMNHTSDAHPWFQASLSDPHGPYGDFYV
;
A
#
# COMPACT_ATOMS: atom_id res chain seq x y z
N MET A 1 -0.50 -0.62 11.07
CA MET A 1 -1.37 -0.58 9.87
C MET A 1 -1.77 0.87 9.63
N LEU A 2 -1.60 1.41 8.42
CA LEU A 2 -1.82 2.84 8.12
C LEU A 2 -3.20 3.32 8.59
N ARG A 3 -4.25 2.59 8.21
CA ARG A 3 -5.65 2.88 8.56
C ARG A 3 -5.90 3.20 10.03
N CYS A 4 -5.14 2.61 10.96
CA CYS A 4 -5.40 2.73 12.39
C CYS A 4 -4.31 3.49 13.16
N PHE A 5 -3.37 4.13 12.46
CA PHE A 5 -2.22 4.76 13.12
C PHE A 5 -2.42 6.25 13.39
N ALA A 6 -2.58 7.07 12.35
CA ALA A 6 -2.79 8.51 12.47
C ALA A 6 -3.51 9.06 11.24
N ASP A 7 -4.61 9.78 11.47
CA ASP A 7 -5.42 10.46 10.46
C ASP A 7 -5.03 11.94 10.41
N SER A 8 -4.51 12.38 9.27
CA SER A 8 -4.08 13.77 9.07
C SER A 8 -5.18 14.65 8.47
N THR A 9 -6.24 14.04 7.93
CA THR A 9 -7.27 14.72 7.16
C THR A 9 -8.59 14.88 7.93
N GLY A 10 -8.77 14.13 9.02
CA GLY A 10 -10.02 14.05 9.76
C GLY A 10 -11.08 13.17 9.09
N ALA A 11 -10.68 12.29 8.15
CA ALA A 11 -11.57 11.41 7.41
C ALA A 11 -12.01 10.16 8.20
N GLY A 12 -11.45 9.92 9.39
CA GLY A 12 -11.72 8.75 10.22
C GLY A 12 -10.89 7.51 9.86
N SER A 13 -9.86 7.67 9.02
CA SER A 13 -8.90 6.63 8.66
C SER A 13 -7.51 7.24 8.62
N GLY A 14 -6.52 6.49 9.10
CA GLY A 14 -5.12 6.90 8.99
C GLY A 14 -4.60 6.83 7.55
N ASP A 15 -3.58 7.65 7.29
CA ASP A 15 -3.02 7.92 5.97
C ASP A 15 -1.48 8.09 6.02
N LEU A 16 -0.84 8.19 4.86
CA LEU A 16 0.63 8.30 4.76
C LEU A 16 1.16 9.58 5.42
N ARG A 17 0.44 10.70 5.29
CA ARG A 17 0.82 11.97 5.90
C ARG A 17 0.77 11.90 7.43
N GLY A 18 -0.26 11.27 7.98
CA GLY A 18 -0.37 11.02 9.41
C GLY A 18 0.76 10.14 9.94
N LEU A 19 1.23 9.16 9.17
CA LEU A 19 2.44 8.39 9.51
C LEU A 19 3.70 9.26 9.47
N ILE A 20 3.87 10.11 8.44
CA ILE A 20 4.99 11.06 8.33
C ILE A 20 5.05 11.97 9.56
N ASP A 21 3.90 12.53 9.97
CA ASP A 21 3.75 13.43 11.13
C ASP A 21 4.06 12.77 12.49
N ARG A 22 4.30 11.46 12.49
CA ARG A 22 4.60 10.65 13.69
C ARG A 22 5.97 9.98 13.63
N LEU A 23 6.78 10.23 12.59
CA LEU A 23 8.12 9.66 12.50
C LEU A 23 9.05 10.11 13.63
N ASP A 24 8.90 11.34 14.15
CA ASP A 24 9.68 11.81 15.30
C ASP A 24 9.35 11.02 16.57
N TYR A 25 8.08 10.67 16.76
CA TYR A 25 7.66 9.80 17.86
C TYR A 25 8.26 8.40 17.72
N LEU A 26 8.23 7.83 16.50
CA LEU A 26 8.80 6.50 16.24
C LEU A 26 10.32 6.48 16.40
N GLN A 27 11.01 7.55 16.00
CA GLN A 27 12.44 7.70 16.23
C GLN A 27 12.75 7.82 17.72
N TRP A 28 12.02 8.65 18.47
CA TRP A 28 12.17 8.77 19.93
C TRP A 28 11.96 7.43 20.64
N LEU A 29 10.99 6.64 20.17
CA LEU A 29 10.71 5.30 20.70
C LEU A 29 11.86 4.31 20.44
N GLY A 30 12.74 4.60 19.47
CA GLY A 30 13.87 3.76 19.09
C GLY A 30 13.52 2.70 18.05
N VAL A 31 12.53 2.96 17.18
CA VAL A 31 12.18 2.06 16.08
C VAL A 31 13.23 2.15 14.96
N ASP A 32 13.74 1.01 14.51
CA ASP A 32 14.73 0.93 13.41
C ASP A 32 14.11 0.68 12.02
N CYS A 33 12.92 0.07 11.98
CA CYS A 33 12.26 -0.30 10.74
C CYS A 33 10.74 -0.30 10.88
N LEU A 34 10.04 0.20 9.86
CA LEU A 34 8.59 0.14 9.73
C LEU A 34 8.21 -1.01 8.80
N TRP A 35 7.23 -1.81 9.20
CA TRP A 35 6.58 -2.77 8.32
C TRP A 35 5.16 -2.31 8.01
N LEU A 36 4.88 -2.07 6.74
CA LEU A 36 3.60 -1.59 6.26
C LEU A 36 2.81 -2.74 5.62
N PRO A 37 1.64 -3.10 6.17
CA PRO A 37 0.66 -3.93 5.48
C PRO A 37 0.16 -3.27 4.18
N PRO A 38 -0.60 -3.98 3.33
CA PRO A 38 -1.01 -3.47 2.02
C PRO A 38 -1.68 -2.09 2.05
N PHE A 39 -1.21 -1.21 1.16
CA PHE A 39 -1.71 0.15 0.96
C PHE A 39 -2.00 0.47 -0.51
N TYR A 40 -2.00 -0.56 -1.36
CA TYR A 40 -2.35 -0.51 -2.77
C TYR A 40 -3.86 -0.34 -2.97
N PRO A 41 -4.32 0.13 -4.15
CA PRO A 41 -5.70 -0.01 -4.55
C PRO A 41 -6.20 -1.44 -4.40
N SER A 42 -7.37 -1.55 -3.77
CA SER A 42 -8.00 -2.82 -3.44
C SER A 42 -9.50 -2.58 -3.25
N PRO A 43 -10.36 -3.52 -3.64
CA PRO A 43 -11.77 -3.54 -3.25
C PRO A 43 -11.99 -3.71 -1.73
N LEU A 44 -10.93 -4.04 -0.98
CA LEU A 44 -10.91 -4.23 0.46
C LEU A 44 -11.81 -5.38 0.94
N ARG A 45 -12.00 -6.41 0.11
CA ARG A 45 -12.77 -7.61 0.46
C ARG A 45 -11.98 -8.55 1.36
N ASP A 46 -10.65 -8.42 1.36
CA ASP A 46 -9.73 -9.16 2.24
C ASP A 46 -8.69 -8.22 2.88
N GLY A 47 -9.17 -7.12 3.49
CA GLY A 47 -8.31 -6.23 4.28
C GLY A 47 -7.22 -5.50 3.49
N GLY A 48 -7.26 -5.51 2.16
CA GLY A 48 -6.25 -4.92 1.28
C GLY A 48 -5.28 -5.94 0.64
N TYR A 49 -5.38 -7.22 0.99
CA TYR A 49 -4.59 -8.28 0.36
C TYR A 49 -5.12 -8.68 -1.03
N ASP A 50 -6.37 -8.32 -1.35
CA ASP A 50 -6.95 -8.36 -2.69
C ASP A 50 -6.53 -7.13 -3.52
N VAL A 51 -5.29 -7.11 -4.03
CA VAL A 51 -4.69 -5.96 -4.74
C VAL A 51 -5.19 -5.84 -6.18
N SER A 52 -5.67 -4.66 -6.58
CA SER A 52 -6.13 -4.36 -7.95
C SER A 52 -5.15 -3.57 -8.80
N ASP A 53 -4.12 -2.95 -8.20
CA ASP A 53 -3.03 -2.26 -8.90
C ASP A 53 -1.79 -2.19 -7.99
N TYR A 54 -0.70 -2.89 -8.36
CA TYR A 54 0.54 -2.90 -7.58
C TYR A 54 1.40 -1.63 -7.69
N THR A 55 1.07 -0.74 -8.64
CA THR A 55 1.90 0.43 -8.98
C THR A 55 1.34 1.74 -8.45
N ALA A 56 0.18 1.68 -7.79
CA ALA A 56 -0.51 2.83 -7.23
C ALA A 56 -0.66 2.73 -5.72
N ILE A 57 -1.00 3.87 -5.11
CA ILE A 57 -1.41 3.97 -3.71
C ILE A 57 -2.93 4.08 -3.67
N ALA A 58 -3.57 3.39 -2.71
CA ALA A 58 -5.00 3.54 -2.52
C ALA A 58 -5.33 4.99 -2.15
N SER A 59 -6.31 5.59 -2.83
CA SER A 59 -6.58 7.03 -2.71
C SER A 59 -6.90 7.47 -1.28
N GLN A 60 -7.45 6.58 -0.44
CA GLN A 60 -7.69 6.88 0.98
C GLN A 60 -6.41 7.03 1.83
N TYR A 61 -5.26 6.57 1.34
CA TYR A 61 -3.99 6.64 2.08
C TYR A 61 -3.07 7.75 1.56
N GLY A 62 -3.31 8.27 0.36
CA GLY A 62 -2.53 9.35 -0.24
C GLY A 62 -2.06 9.03 -1.66
N THR A 63 -0.92 9.59 -2.03
CA THR A 63 -0.35 9.48 -3.38
C THR A 63 1.01 8.79 -3.40
N LEU A 64 1.48 8.44 -4.60
CA LEU A 64 2.85 7.94 -4.77
C LEU A 64 3.90 8.96 -4.31
N SER A 65 3.62 10.26 -4.43
CA SER A 65 4.49 11.32 -3.92
C SER A 65 4.55 11.32 -2.39
N ASP A 66 3.42 11.11 -1.71
CA ASP A 66 3.41 10.99 -0.24
C ASP A 66 4.19 9.76 0.22
N PHE A 67 4.14 8.66 -0.54
CA PHE A 67 4.92 7.47 -0.23
C PHE A 67 6.43 7.70 -0.43
N ALA A 68 6.82 8.40 -1.50
CA ALA A 68 8.22 8.79 -1.71
C ALA A 68 8.72 9.69 -0.57
N GLU A 69 7.92 10.65 -0.13
CA GLU A 69 8.24 11.51 1.01
C GLU A 69 8.38 10.71 2.31
N LEU A 70 7.51 9.74 2.56
CA LEU A 70 7.61 8.86 3.72
C LEU A 70 8.95 8.10 3.73
N ILE A 71 9.37 7.56 2.59
CA ILE A 71 10.65 6.88 2.45
C ILE A 71 11.80 7.83 2.81
N ASP A 72 11.84 9.00 2.19
CA ASP A 72 12.90 9.99 2.41
C ASP A 72 12.94 10.44 3.88
N ALA A 73 11.79 10.75 4.47
CA ALA A 73 11.67 11.22 5.85
C ALA A 73 12.06 10.14 6.87
N ALA A 74 11.74 8.86 6.61
CA ALA A 74 12.16 7.75 7.46
C ALA A 74 13.68 7.50 7.34
N HIS A 75 14.22 7.51 6.12
CA HIS A 75 15.65 7.33 5.87
C HIS A 75 16.49 8.44 6.51
N GLN A 76 16.04 9.69 6.48
CA GLN A 76 16.69 10.82 7.18
C GLN A 76 16.81 10.59 8.69
N ARG A 77 15.90 9.78 9.28
CA ARG A 77 15.90 9.41 10.69
C ARG A 77 16.63 8.10 10.98
N GLY A 78 17.23 7.48 9.97
CA GLY A 78 17.90 6.18 10.08
C GLY A 78 16.96 4.97 10.10
N MET A 79 15.65 5.18 9.92
CA MET A 79 14.66 4.12 9.87
C MET A 79 14.57 3.51 8.48
N ARG A 80 14.28 2.20 8.40
CA ARG A 80 13.99 1.49 7.15
C ARG A 80 12.50 1.25 6.96
N LEU A 81 12.10 0.89 5.74
CA LEU A 81 10.76 0.43 5.44
C LEU A 81 10.80 -0.94 4.78
N VAL A 82 9.86 -1.79 5.16
CA VAL A 82 9.47 -3.00 4.44
C VAL A 82 7.97 -2.97 4.20
N ILE A 83 7.53 -3.51 3.08
CA ILE A 83 6.12 -3.50 2.68
C ILE A 83 5.66 -4.93 2.42
N ASP A 84 4.39 -5.20 2.69
CA ASP A 84 3.79 -6.44 2.20
C ASP A 84 3.65 -6.42 0.69
N LEU A 85 4.08 -7.51 0.06
CA LEU A 85 3.92 -7.76 -1.37
C LEU A 85 3.18 -9.09 -1.56
N VAL A 86 1.92 -9.00 -1.97
CA VAL A 86 1.07 -10.18 -2.22
C VAL A 86 1.40 -10.74 -3.59
N MET A 87 2.23 -11.78 -3.65
CA MET A 87 2.72 -12.34 -4.92
C MET A 87 1.86 -13.50 -5.45
N ASN A 88 1.09 -14.17 -4.59
CA ASN A 88 0.39 -15.40 -4.97
C ASN A 88 -0.85 -15.12 -5.83
N HIS A 89 -1.56 -14.01 -5.59
CA HIS A 89 -2.84 -13.70 -6.21
C HIS A 89 -3.04 -12.19 -6.33
N THR A 90 -3.96 -11.80 -7.20
CA THR A 90 -4.48 -10.43 -7.34
C THR A 90 -5.98 -10.41 -7.04
N SER A 91 -6.57 -9.22 -6.91
CA SER A 91 -8.02 -9.05 -6.96
C SER A 91 -8.61 -9.51 -8.29
N ASP A 92 -9.86 -9.96 -8.28
CA ASP A 92 -10.68 -10.17 -9.49
C ASP A 92 -10.91 -8.85 -10.25
N ALA A 93 -10.80 -7.69 -9.59
CA ALA A 93 -10.85 -6.38 -10.22
C ALA A 93 -9.55 -5.97 -10.93
N HIS A 94 -8.46 -6.76 -10.82
CA HIS A 94 -7.17 -6.41 -11.43
C HIS A 94 -7.26 -6.43 -12.97
N PRO A 95 -6.65 -5.46 -13.69
CA PRO A 95 -6.70 -5.42 -15.16
C PRO A 95 -6.23 -6.70 -15.84
N TRP A 96 -5.21 -7.37 -15.30
CA TRP A 96 -4.75 -8.67 -15.79
C TRP A 96 -5.84 -9.75 -15.69
N PHE A 97 -6.58 -9.81 -14.58
CA PHE A 97 -7.66 -10.78 -14.40
C PHE A 97 -8.81 -10.50 -15.37
N GLN A 98 -9.21 -9.23 -15.49
CA GLN A 98 -10.24 -8.83 -16.44
C GLN A 98 -9.85 -9.15 -17.89
N ALA A 99 -8.58 -8.93 -18.26
CA ALA A 99 -8.07 -9.25 -19.59
C ALA A 99 -8.01 -10.77 -19.85
N SER A 100 -7.50 -11.54 -18.88
CA SER A 100 -7.47 -13.01 -18.91
C SER A 100 -8.87 -13.61 -19.10
N LEU A 101 -9.85 -13.07 -18.37
CA LEU A 101 -11.25 -13.49 -18.49
C LEU A 101 -11.87 -13.12 -19.85
N SER A 102 -11.54 -11.95 -20.40
CA SER A 102 -12.12 -11.45 -21.64
C SER A 102 -11.54 -12.08 -22.91
N ASP A 103 -10.25 -12.43 -22.88
CA ASP A 103 -9.52 -13.01 -24.01
C ASP A 103 -8.58 -14.12 -23.53
N PRO A 104 -9.08 -15.36 -23.38
CA PRO A 104 -8.29 -16.51 -22.92
C PRO A 104 -7.12 -16.89 -23.85
N HIS A 105 -7.11 -16.40 -25.09
CA HIS A 105 -6.01 -16.61 -26.04
C HIS A 105 -5.12 -15.38 -26.20
N GLY A 106 -5.42 -14.31 -25.46
CA GLY A 106 -4.67 -13.07 -25.43
C GLY A 106 -3.41 -13.15 -24.57
N PRO A 107 -2.67 -12.03 -24.45
CA PRO A 107 -1.38 -11.98 -23.75
C PRO A 107 -1.46 -12.27 -22.24
N TYR A 108 -2.65 -12.20 -21.65
CA TYR A 108 -2.89 -12.48 -20.23
C TYR A 108 -3.68 -13.78 -20.00
N GLY A 109 -3.96 -14.57 -21.03
CA GLY A 109 -4.78 -15.79 -20.94
C GLY A 109 -4.26 -16.75 -19.87
N ASP A 110 -2.94 -17.00 -19.85
CA ASP A 110 -2.28 -17.93 -18.94
C ASP A 110 -1.69 -17.27 -17.67
N PHE A 111 -2.10 -16.05 -17.33
CA PHE A 111 -1.65 -15.38 -16.08
C PHE A 111 -2.26 -15.99 -14.81
N TYR A 112 -3.41 -16.65 -14.95
CA TYR A 112 -4.18 -17.24 -13.85
C TYR A 112 -4.45 -18.72 -14.17
N VAL A 113 -4.81 -19.48 -13.12
CA VAL A 113 -5.18 -20.90 -13.22
C VAL A 113 -6.68 -21.05 -13.03
#